data_AF-A0A120HZI7-F1
#
_entry.id   AF-A0A120HZI7-F1
#
_cell.length_a   1.000
_cell.length_b   1.000
_cell.length_c   1.000
_cell.angle_alpha   90.00
_cell.angle_beta   90.00
_cell.angle_gamma   90.00
#
_symmetry.space_group_name_H-M   'P 1'
#
loop_
_entity.id
_entity.type
_entity.pdbx_description
1 polymer ?
#
loop_
_entity_poly.entity_id
_entity_poly.type
_entity_poly.pdbx_seq_one_letter_code
_entity_poly.pdbx_strand_id
1 'polypeptide(L)'
;SLIAYSSISHMGLVVAAIIIQTPWGLSGAMALMIAHGFTSSALFCLANATYERTHTRILILTRGFHNILPMATTWWLLTNLMNIAIPPTMNFTSELLIM
;
A
#
# COMPACT_ATOMS: atom_id res chain seq x y z
N SER A 1 -7.51 -3.23 -10.46
CA SER A 1 -7.31 -4.59 -9.92
C SER A 1 -5.98 -4.73 -9.20
N LEU A 2 -4.89 -4.14 -9.69
CA LEU A 2 -3.55 -4.25 -9.09
C LEU A 2 -3.50 -3.91 -7.58
N ILE A 3 -4.12 -2.81 -7.15
CA ILE A 3 -4.15 -2.38 -5.74
C ILE A 3 -4.79 -3.45 -4.83
N ALA A 4 -5.85 -4.11 -5.31
CA ALA A 4 -6.54 -5.16 -4.57
C ALA A 4 -5.70 -6.44 -4.45
N TYR A 5 -4.91 -6.78 -5.48
CA TYR A 5 -3.99 -7.91 -5.37
C TYR A 5 -2.86 -7.64 -4.36
N SER A 6 -2.33 -6.42 -4.31
CA SER A 6 -1.35 -6.08 -3.28
C SER A 6 -1.93 -6.04 -1.86
N SER A 7 -3.22 -5.74 -1.67
CA SER A 7 -3.82 -5.84 -0.34
C SER A 7 -4.02 -7.29 0.11
N ILE A 8 -4.31 -8.19 -0.83
CA ILE A 8 -4.46 -9.62 -0.53
C ILE A 8 -3.14 -10.21 -0.03
N SER A 9 -1.98 -9.83 -0.60
CA SER A 9 -0.68 -10.35 -0.12
C SER A 9 -0.38 -9.91 1.32
N HIS A 10 -0.62 -8.64 1.66
CA HIS A 10 -0.43 -8.12 3.02
C HIS A 10 -1.34 -8.82 4.04
N MET A 11 -2.61 -9.05 3.69
CA MET A 11 -3.53 -9.80 4.56
C MET A 11 -3.14 -11.27 4.70
N GLY A 12 -2.53 -11.88 3.68
CA GLY A 12 -1.97 -13.22 3.77
C GLY A 12 -0.90 -13.36 4.85
N LEU A 13 -0.01 -12.35 4.98
CA LEU A 13 0.99 -12.30 6.06
C LEU A 13 0.36 -12.16 7.44
N VAL A 14 -0.67 -11.34 7.58
CA VAL A 14 -1.45 -11.21 8.84
C VAL A 14 -2.02 -12.57 9.25
N VAL A 15 -2.62 -13.32 8.32
CA VAL A 15 -3.19 -14.65 8.61
C VAL A 15 -2.09 -15.64 9.01
N ALA A 16 -0.95 -15.65 8.32
CA ALA A 16 0.18 -16.50 8.67
C ALA A 16 0.69 -16.23 10.09
N ALA A 17 0.84 -14.95 10.46
CA ALA A 17 1.25 -14.54 11.79
C ALA A 17 0.27 -15.00 12.89
N ILE A 18 -1.04 -14.89 12.62
CA ILE A 18 -2.09 -15.34 13.54
C ILE A 18 -2.07 -16.86 13.73
N ILE A 19 -1.73 -17.63 12.69
CA ILE A 19 -1.61 -19.09 12.78
C ILE A 19 -0.38 -19.49 13.60
N ILE A 20 0.74 -18.77 13.47
CA ILE A 20 1.99 -19.05 14.18
C ILE A 20 1.90 -18.71 15.69
N GLN A 21 1.09 -17.72 16.07
CA GLN A 21 0.82 -17.31 17.46
C GLN A 21 2.06 -16.94 18.30
N THR A 22 3.13 -16.43 17.70
CA THR A 22 4.25 -15.86 18.46
C THR A 22 3.86 -14.47 19.01
N PRO A 23 4.36 -14.08 20.20
CA PRO A 23 4.06 -12.76 20.77
C PRO A 23 4.53 -11.62 19.85
N TRP A 24 5.68 -11.82 19.21
CA TRP A 24 6.23 -10.90 18.20
C TRP A 24 5.34 -10.85 16.96
N GLY A 25 4.95 -12.01 16.41
CA GLY A 25 4.09 -12.10 15.23
C GLY A 25 2.71 -11.46 15.43
N LEU A 26 2.09 -11.60 16.60
CA LEU A 26 0.82 -10.93 16.92
C LEU A 26 0.96 -9.41 16.98
N SER A 27 2.05 -8.91 17.59
CA SER A 27 2.34 -7.47 17.61
C SER A 27 2.64 -6.91 16.21
N GLY A 28 3.36 -7.69 15.39
CA GLY A 28 3.64 -7.38 13.99
C GLY A 28 2.38 -7.37 13.13
N ALA A 29 1.48 -8.35 13.32
CA ALA A 29 0.20 -8.42 12.64
C ALA A 29 -0.70 -7.22 12.95
N MET A 30 -0.78 -6.81 14.22
CA MET A 30 -1.48 -5.59 14.64
C MET A 30 -0.91 -4.34 13.96
N ALA A 31 0.43 -4.20 13.97
CA ALA A 31 1.09 -3.08 13.31
C ALA A 31 0.86 -3.09 11.77
N LEU A 32 0.91 -4.26 11.13
CA LEU A 32 0.67 -4.43 9.70
C LEU A 32 -0.77 -4.05 9.33
N MET A 33 -1.78 -4.43 10.13
CA MET A 33 -3.17 -4.05 9.87
C MET A 33 -3.37 -2.52 9.88
N ILE A 34 -2.76 -1.83 10.84
CA ILE A 34 -2.85 -0.36 10.94
C ILE A 34 -2.13 0.29 9.76
N ALA A 35 -0.90 -0.13 9.48
CA ALA A 35 -0.09 0.41 8.39
C ALA A 35 -0.72 0.13 7.02
N HIS A 36 -1.27 -1.07 6.83
CA HIS A 36 -1.99 -1.46 5.62
C HIS A 36 -3.27 -0.63 5.43
N GLY A 37 -4.03 -0.39 6.49
CA GLY A 37 -5.23 0.46 6.45
C GLY A 37 -4.93 1.88 5.96
N PHE A 38 -3.80 2.46 6.39
CA PHE A 38 -3.37 3.78 5.93
C PHE A 38 -2.92 3.78 4.46
N THR A 39 -2.09 2.81 4.07
CA THR A 39 -1.53 2.73 2.71
C THR A 39 -2.58 2.40 1.66
N SER A 40 -3.48 1.46 1.93
CA SER A 40 -4.58 1.11 1.03
C SER A 40 -5.55 2.28 0.82
N SER A 41 -5.95 2.97 1.89
CA SER A 41 -6.83 4.15 1.81
C SER A 41 -6.21 5.27 0.98
N ALA A 42 -4.92 5.54 1.17
CA ALA A 42 -4.19 6.53 0.37
C ALA A 42 -4.13 6.12 -1.11
N LEU A 43 -3.90 4.82 -1.40
CA LEU A 43 -3.87 4.30 -2.76
C LEU A 43 -5.22 4.42 -3.47
N PHE A 44 -6.31 4.08 -2.78
CA PHE A 44 -7.68 4.23 -3.32
C PHE A 44 -8.07 5.69 -3.52
N CYS A 45 -7.69 6.59 -2.60
CA CYS A 45 -7.93 8.02 -2.74
C CYS A 45 -7.24 8.61 -3.97
N LEU A 46 -5.95 8.28 -4.18
CA LEU A 46 -5.18 8.74 -5.34
C LEU A 46 -5.71 8.14 -6.66
N ALA A 47 -6.11 6.86 -6.64
CA ALA A 47 -6.78 6.26 -7.79
C ALA A 47 -8.10 6.96 -8.13
N ASN A 48 -8.88 7.38 -7.13
CA ASN A 48 -10.11 8.13 -7.36
C ASN A 48 -9.84 9.55 -7.88
N ALA A 49 -8.89 10.27 -7.30
CA ALA A 49 -8.54 11.63 -7.74
C ALA A 49 -7.99 11.66 -9.18
N THR A 50 -7.27 10.62 -9.59
CA THR A 50 -6.81 10.47 -10.98
C THR A 50 -7.96 10.09 -11.93
N TYR A 51 -8.90 9.26 -11.46
CA TYR A 51 -10.10 8.92 -12.21
C TYR A 51 -11.03 10.13 -12.42
N GLU A 52 -11.29 10.94 -11.40
CA GLU A 52 -12.13 12.14 -11.52
C GLU A 52 -11.59 13.15 -12.54
N ARG A 53 -10.26 13.25 -12.69
CA ARG A 53 -9.64 14.18 -13.64
C ARG A 53 -9.52 13.65 -15.06
N THR A 54 -9.40 12.34 -15.24
CA THR A 54 -9.15 11.73 -16.56
C THR A 54 -10.36 11.04 -17.14
N HIS A 55 -11.36 10.73 -16.32
CA HIS A 55 -12.51 9.88 -16.63
C HIS A 55 -12.13 8.51 -17.23
N THR A 56 -10.89 8.06 -17.04
CA THR A 56 -10.41 6.76 -17.53
C THR A 56 -9.77 5.96 -16.41
N ARG A 57 -9.93 4.64 -16.46
CA ARG A 57 -9.31 3.71 -15.49
C ARG A 57 -7.99 3.11 -15.98
N ILE A 58 -7.49 3.54 -17.13
CA ILE A 58 -6.32 2.96 -17.79
C ILE A 58 -5.06 3.70 -17.31
N LEU A 59 -4.32 3.08 -16.40
CA LEU A 59 -3.06 3.62 -15.85
C LEU A 59 -2.02 3.97 -16.93
N ILE A 60 -1.98 3.25 -18.06
CA ILE A 60 -1.05 3.55 -19.16
C ILE A 60 -1.36 4.91 -19.81
N LEU A 61 -2.63 5.30 -19.89
CA LEU A 61 -3.02 6.62 -20.42
C LEU A 61 -2.59 7.75 -19.47
N THR A 62 -2.43 7.45 -18.18
CA THR A 62 -1.99 8.45 -17.18
C THR A 62 -0.48 8.71 -17.18
N ARG A 63 0.31 8.05 -18.04
CA ARG A 63 1.78 8.19 -18.07
C ARG A 63 2.25 9.63 -18.30
N GLY A 64 1.49 10.43 -19.05
CA GLY A 64 1.79 11.85 -19.31
C GLY A 64 1.55 12.80 -18.12
N PHE A 65 0.87 12.36 -17.06
CA PHE A 65 0.54 13.23 -15.91
C PHE A 65 1.74 13.61 -15.04
N HIS A 66 2.89 12.93 -15.20
CA HIS A 66 4.12 13.22 -14.46
C HIS A 66 4.61 14.66 -14.64
N ASN A 67 4.44 15.23 -15.84
CA ASN A 67 4.87 16.61 -16.12
C ASN A 67 3.80 17.65 -15.75
N ILE A 68 2.52 17.27 -15.69
CA ILE A 68 1.39 18.20 -15.49
C ILE A 68 1.06 18.33 -13.99
N LEU A 69 1.16 17.24 -13.23
CA LEU A 69 0.84 17.20 -11.80
C LEU A 69 1.99 16.54 -11.02
N PRO A 70 3.15 17.20 -10.87
CA PRO A 70 4.32 16.64 -10.20
C PRO A 70 4.02 16.28 -8.73
N MET A 71 3.12 17.01 -8.06
CA MET A 71 2.74 16.69 -6.69
C MET A 71 1.88 15.41 -6.61
N ALA A 72 1.00 15.17 -7.58
CA ALA A 72 0.20 13.94 -7.59
C ALA A 72 1.10 12.72 -7.84
N THR A 73 2.14 12.87 -8.65
CA THR A 73 3.07 11.79 -8.97
C THR A 73 4.05 11.49 -7.84
N THR A 74 4.48 12.49 -7.07
CA THR A 74 5.24 12.23 -5.83
C THR A 74 4.41 11.50 -4.78
N TRP A 75 3.14 11.87 -4.58
CA TRP A 75 2.22 11.11 -3.72
C TRP A 75 2.01 9.69 -4.22
N TRP A 76 1.93 9.50 -5.53
CA TRP A 76 1.80 8.18 -6.13
C TRP A 76 3.04 7.32 -5.92
N LEU A 77 4.22 7.90 -6.14
CA LEU A 77 5.48 7.25 -5.82
C LEU A 77 5.54 6.87 -4.34
N LEU A 78 5.28 7.80 -3.44
CA LEU A 78 5.41 7.60 -1.99
C LEU A 78 4.48 6.49 -1.47
N THR A 79 3.22 6.47 -1.91
CA THR A 79 2.25 5.44 -1.53
C THR A 79 2.60 4.06 -2.10
N ASN A 80 3.17 4.00 -3.31
CA ASN A 80 3.71 2.75 -3.85
C ASN A 80 4.95 2.27 -3.08
N LEU A 81 5.86 3.17 -2.68
CA LEU A 81 7.00 2.81 -1.81
C LEU A 81 6.56 2.28 -0.45
N MET A 82 5.52 2.88 0.15
CA MET A 82 4.92 2.37 1.39
C MET A 82 4.31 0.97 1.18
N ASN A 83 3.69 0.71 0.03
CA ASN A 83 3.08 -0.59 -0.28
C ASN A 83 4.11 -1.71 -0.48
N ILE A 84 5.31 -1.40 -0.99
CA ILE A 84 6.41 -2.35 -1.24
C ILE A 84 7.30 -2.56 0.01
N ALA A 85 6.92 -2.00 1.17
CA ALA A 85 7.64 -2.19 2.42
C ALA A 85 9.14 -1.81 2.34
N ILE A 86 9.47 -0.68 1.68
CA ILE A 86 10.85 -0.17 1.65
C ILE A 86 11.27 0.34 3.05
N PRO A 87 12.52 0.16 3.50
CA PRO A 87 13.05 0.77 4.73
C PRO A 87 13.08 2.29 4.52
N PRO A 88 12.15 3.10 5.08
CA PRO A 88 11.83 3.29 6.50
C PRO A 88 10.30 3.29 6.80
N THR A 89 9.54 2.40 6.16
CA THR A 89 8.06 2.40 6.19
C THR A 89 7.48 1.50 7.30
N MET A 90 6.26 1.79 7.76
CA MET A 90 5.58 0.98 8.78
C MET A 90 5.28 -0.45 8.32
N ASN A 91 5.07 -0.66 7.01
CA ASN A 91 4.89 -2.00 6.44
C ASN A 91 6.17 -2.83 6.58
N PHE A 92 7.35 -2.23 6.37
CA PHE A 92 8.64 -2.93 6.57
C PHE A 92 8.83 -3.39 8.02
N THR A 93 8.60 -2.49 8.98
CA THR A 93 8.78 -2.82 10.41
C THR A 93 7.83 -3.91 10.87
N SER A 94 6.62 -3.97 10.30
CA SER A 94 5.63 -4.97 10.68
C SER A 94 5.88 -6.32 10.01
N GLU A 95 6.34 -6.35 8.75
CA GLU A 95 6.82 -7.58 8.10
C GLU A 95 8.02 -8.17 8.86
N LEU A 96 8.96 -7.35 9.33
CA LEU A 96 10.10 -7.80 10.14
C LEU A 96 9.68 -8.41 11.47
N LEU A 97 8.63 -7.87 12.12
CA LEU A 97 8.12 -8.39 13.39
C LEU A 97 7.30 -9.68 13.24
N ILE A 98 6.79 -9.96 12.04
CA ILE A 98 6.03 -11.17 11.71
C ILE A 98 6.98 -12.36 11.45
N MET A 99 8.19 -12.11 10.95
CA MET A 99 9.24 -13.13 10.78
C MET A 99 9.77 -13.64 12.12
#